data_AF-A0A1B8TH06-F1
#
_entry.id   AF-A0A1B8TH06-F1
#
_cell.length_a   1.000
_cell.length_b   1.000
_cell.length_c   1.000
_cell.angle_alpha   90.00
_cell.angle_beta   90.00
_cell.angle_gamma   90.00
#
_symmetry.space_group_name_H-M   'P 1'
#
loop_
_entity.id
_entity.type
_entity.pdbx_description
1 polymer ?
#
loop_
_entity_poly.entity_id
_entity_poly.type
_entity_poly.pdbx_seq_one_letter_code
_entity_poly.pdbx_strand_id
1 'polypeptide(L)'
;MFYERIKAAWEAGGVRVYLPPAGQGGRVTIKAKGLLSAAVPFLTRAERERLAGFARREAQLIWTLPKRVEDWSPAHRDAVRRLIRRDGLQGPDSPQRALLKWEGEALYRSLVTEGSLALVPPDDQ
;
A
#
# COMPACT_ATOMS: atom_id res chain seq x y z
N MET A 1 -19.08 -13.75 4.89
CA MET A 1 -17.99 -14.68 5.24
C MET A 1 -16.83 -13.90 5.86
N PHE A 2 -16.07 -14.51 6.79
CA PHE A 2 -14.99 -13.83 7.52
C PHE A 2 -13.81 -13.40 6.62
N TYR A 3 -13.49 -14.19 5.59
CA TYR A 3 -12.42 -13.88 4.65
C TYR A 3 -12.59 -12.55 3.92
N GLU A 4 -13.76 -12.28 3.33
CA GLU A 4 -13.98 -11.03 2.59
C GLU A 4 -13.83 -9.80 3.50
N ARG A 5 -14.26 -9.90 4.76
CA ARG A 5 -14.08 -8.83 5.76
C ARG A 5 -12.60 -8.60 6.06
N ILE A 6 -11.83 -9.67 6.28
CA ILE A 6 -10.39 -9.57 6.55
C ILE A 6 -9.62 -9.06 5.32
N LYS A 7 -10.00 -9.51 4.12
CA LYS A 7 -9.41 -9.05 2.85
C LYS A 7 -9.64 -7.56 2.64
N ALA A 8 -10.89 -7.10 2.76
CA ALA A 8 -11.22 -5.67 2.65
C ALA A 8 -10.46 -4.83 3.69
N ALA A 9 -10.38 -5.33 4.94
CA ALA A 9 -9.62 -4.66 5.98
C ALA A 9 -8.11 -4.65 5.71
N TRP A 10 -7.55 -5.68 5.07
CA TRP A 10 -6.16 -5.69 4.61
C TRP A 10 -5.91 -4.66 3.51
N GLU A 11 -6.80 -4.55 2.52
CA GLU A 11 -6.73 -3.54 1.44
C GLU A 11 -6.85 -2.10 1.97
N ALA A 12 -7.62 -1.92 3.05
CA ALA A 12 -7.77 -0.67 3.77
C ALA A 12 -6.61 -0.36 4.75
N GLY A 13 -5.66 -1.30 4.97
CA GLY A 13 -4.53 -1.13 5.89
C GLY A 13 -4.81 -1.46 7.36
N GLY A 14 -6.02 -1.91 7.69
CA GLY A 14 -6.41 -2.31 9.06
C GLY A 14 -5.91 -3.70 9.49
N VAL A 15 -5.36 -4.48 8.55
CA VAL A 15 -4.81 -5.82 8.81
C VAL A 15 -3.40 -5.93 8.21
N ARG A 16 -2.49 -6.56 8.95
CA ARG A 16 -1.14 -6.91 8.50
C ARG A 16 -1.01 -8.43 8.34
N VAL A 17 -0.46 -8.86 7.21
CA VAL A 17 -0.17 -10.27 6.93
C VAL A 17 1.34 -10.42 6.88
N TYR A 18 1.88 -11.27 7.74
CA TYR A 18 3.30 -11.63 7.79
C TYR A 18 3.47 -12.97 7.12
N LEU A 19 4.31 -12.96 6.09
CA LEU A 19 4.61 -14.14 5.29
C LEU A 19 5.76 -14.92 5.94
N PRO A 20 5.68 -16.26 6.00
CA PRO A 20 6.84 -17.06 6.35
C PRO A 20 7.93 -16.91 5.27
N PRO A 21 9.20 -17.16 5.60
CA PRO A 21 10.27 -17.25 4.62
C PRO A 21 9.92 -18.24 3.50
N ALA A 22 10.33 -17.93 2.27
CA ALA A 22 10.10 -18.81 1.12
C ALA A 22 10.71 -20.20 1.37
N GLY A 23 9.95 -21.26 1.08
CA GLY A 23 10.40 -22.65 1.26
C GLY A 23 10.22 -23.22 2.68
N GLN A 24 9.86 -22.40 3.68
CA GLN A 24 9.46 -22.91 5.00
C GLN A 24 7.93 -23.02 5.06
N GLY A 25 7.43 -24.21 5.43
CA GLY A 25 6.01 -24.49 5.70
C GLY A 25 5.43 -23.77 6.92
N GLY A 26 5.93 -22.56 7.22
CA GLY A 26 5.53 -21.75 8.36
C GLY A 26 4.10 -21.22 8.23
N ARG A 27 3.49 -20.95 9.38
CA ARG A 27 2.10 -20.46 9.44
C ARG A 27 2.04 -18.97 9.11
N VAL A 28 1.16 -18.61 8.16
CA VAL A 28 0.83 -17.22 7.85
C VAL A 28 0.30 -16.54 9.13
N THR A 29 0.98 -15.47 9.54
CA THR A 29 0.59 -14.70 10.73
C THR A 29 -0.22 -13.49 10.30
N ILE A 30 -1.43 -13.35 10.84
CA ILE A 30 -2.34 -12.24 10.53
C ILE A 30 -2.53 -11.43 11.80
N LYS A 31 -2.12 -10.16 11.79
CA LYS A 31 -2.37 -9.21 12.87
C LYS A 31 -3.46 -8.23 12.43
N ALA A 32 -4.57 -8.22 13.14
CA ALA A 32 -5.67 -7.28 12.96
C ALA A 32 -5.90 -6.49 14.25
N LYS A 33 -6.51 -5.31 14.15
CA LYS A 33 -6.85 -4.47 15.31
C LYS A 33 -8.35 -4.50 15.60
N GLY A 34 -8.72 -4.33 16.87
CA GLY A 34 -10.12 -4.21 17.31
C GLY A 34 -10.99 -5.42 16.95
N LEU A 35 -12.24 -5.20 16.58
CA LEU A 35 -13.21 -6.26 16.24
C LEU A 35 -12.74 -7.21 15.13
N LEU A 36 -11.82 -6.78 14.27
CA LEU A 36 -11.26 -7.62 13.22
C LEU A 36 -10.34 -8.72 13.77
N SER A 37 -9.72 -8.54 14.95
CA SER A 37 -8.88 -9.59 15.56
C SER A 37 -9.71 -10.80 15.96
N ALA A 38 -10.97 -10.60 16.37
CA ALA A 38 -11.89 -11.66 16.71
C ALA A 38 -12.27 -12.52 15.49
N ALA A 39 -12.21 -11.97 14.28
CA ALA A 39 -12.51 -12.69 13.05
C ALA A 39 -11.34 -13.57 12.54
N VAL A 40 -10.09 -13.27 12.95
CA VAL A 40 -8.90 -13.98 12.45
C VAL A 40 -8.88 -15.47 12.80
N PRO A 41 -9.24 -15.92 14.03
CA PRO A 41 -9.29 -17.35 14.36
C PRO A 41 -10.22 -18.17 13.47
N PHE A 42 -11.31 -17.57 12.97
CA PHE A 42 -12.31 -18.22 12.13
C PHE A 42 -11.87 -18.42 10.68
N LEU A 43 -10.73 -17.86 10.27
CA LEU A 43 -10.18 -18.10 8.94
C LEU A 43 -9.66 -19.53 8.82
N THR A 44 -10.21 -20.24 7.85
CA THR A 44 -9.73 -21.56 7.43
C THR A 44 -8.29 -21.48 6.90
N ARG A 45 -7.63 -22.64 6.82
CA ARG A 45 -6.29 -22.72 6.23
C ARG A 45 -6.26 -22.21 4.78
N ALA A 46 -7.27 -22.56 3.98
CA ALA A 46 -7.37 -22.12 2.58
C ALA A 46 -7.53 -20.59 2.45
N GLU A 47 -8.34 -19.98 3.32
CA GLU A 47 -8.52 -18.52 3.34
C GLU A 47 -7.23 -17.79 3.75
N ARG A 48 -6.49 -18.34 4.72
CA ARG A 48 -5.18 -17.80 5.14
C ARG A 48 -4.15 -17.88 4.01
N GLU A 49 -4.08 -18.99 3.30
CA GLU A 49 -3.19 -19.14 2.14
C GLU A 49 -3.57 -18.21 1.00
N ARG A 50 -4.87 -18.00 0.75
CA ARG A 50 -5.33 -17.00 -0.21
C ARG A 50 -4.86 -15.59 0.16
N LEU A 51 -5.03 -15.17 1.42
CA LEU A 51 -4.52 -13.88 1.92
C LEU A 51 -3.00 -13.78 1.77
N ALA A 52 -2.26 -14.83 2.08
CA ALA A 52 -0.82 -14.86 1.87
C ALA A 52 -0.45 -14.73 0.39
N GLY A 53 -1.22 -15.33 -0.52
CA GLY A 53 -1.05 -15.15 -1.97
C GLY A 53 -1.19 -13.69 -2.40
N PHE A 54 -2.15 -12.95 -1.84
CA PHE A 54 -2.29 -11.50 -2.10
C PHE A 54 -1.11 -10.71 -1.55
N ALA A 55 -0.70 -10.98 -0.30
CA ALA A 55 0.45 -10.31 0.31
C ALA A 55 1.75 -10.60 -0.46
N ARG A 56 1.96 -11.82 -0.97
CA ARG A 56 3.12 -12.19 -1.80
C ARG A 56 3.13 -11.43 -3.12
N ARG A 57 2.00 -11.37 -3.83
CA ARG A 57 1.87 -10.61 -5.08
C ARG A 57 2.14 -9.13 -4.87
N GLU A 58 1.61 -8.54 -3.79
CA GLU A 58 1.88 -7.14 -3.46
C GLU A 58 3.36 -6.91 -3.14
N ALA A 59 3.98 -7.76 -2.33
CA ALA A 59 5.41 -7.68 -2.04
C ALA A 59 6.25 -7.80 -3.31
N GLN A 60 5.87 -8.69 -4.24
CA GLN A 60 6.53 -8.83 -5.53
C GLN A 60 6.39 -7.56 -6.38
N LEU A 61 5.21 -6.96 -6.45
CA LEU A 61 5.00 -5.68 -7.14
C LEU A 61 5.90 -4.57 -6.57
N ILE A 62 6.02 -4.49 -5.24
CA ILE A 62 6.89 -3.51 -4.58
C ILE A 62 8.37 -3.80 -4.88
N TRP A 63 8.75 -5.08 -4.94
CA TRP A 63 10.12 -5.49 -5.27
C TRP A 63 10.51 -5.19 -6.71
N THR A 64 9.56 -5.28 -7.64
CA THR A 64 9.77 -5.05 -9.08
C THR A 64 9.49 -3.61 -9.51
N LEU A 65 9.47 -2.66 -8.56
CA LEU A 65 9.23 -1.27 -8.89
C LEU A 65 10.31 -0.73 -9.84
N PRO A 66 9.91 -0.11 -10.96
CA PRO A 66 10.84 0.67 -11.78
C PRO A 66 11.48 1.79 -10.95
N LYS A 67 12.67 2.23 -11.36
CA LYS A 67 13.41 3.28 -10.64
C LYS A 67 12.69 4.63 -10.62
N ARG A 68 11.89 4.93 -11.65
CA ARG A 68 11.14 6.18 -11.81
C ARG A 68 9.64 5.94 -11.65
N VAL A 69 8.94 6.84 -10.98
CA VAL A 69 7.50 6.69 -10.65
C VAL A 69 6.61 6.82 -11.89
N GLU A 70 7.09 7.55 -12.90
CA GLU A 70 6.45 7.71 -14.20
C GLU A 70 6.25 6.36 -14.89
N ASP A 71 7.22 5.45 -14.71
CA ASP A 71 7.22 4.11 -15.30
C ASP A 71 6.38 3.11 -14.48
N TRP A 72 5.85 3.52 -13.32
CA TRP A 72 5.04 2.64 -12.50
C TRP A 72 3.68 2.39 -13.13
N SER A 73 3.36 1.11 -13.35
CA SER A 73 2.02 0.69 -13.71
C SER A 73 0.99 1.10 -12.63
N PRO A 74 -0.31 1.18 -12.97
CA PRO A 74 -1.37 1.41 -11.99
C PRO A 74 -1.32 0.42 -10.82
N ALA A 75 -1.00 -0.85 -11.09
CA ALA A 75 -0.87 -1.88 -10.06
C ALA A 75 0.28 -1.61 -9.07
N HIS A 76 1.42 -1.10 -9.55
CA HIS A 76 2.53 -0.67 -8.71
C HIS A 76 2.12 0.48 -7.79
N ARG A 77 1.48 1.53 -8.36
CA ARG A 77 1.00 2.68 -7.58
C ARG A 77 -0.01 2.25 -6.51
N ASP A 78 -0.95 1.40 -6.87
CA ASP A 78 -1.95 0.89 -5.91
C ASP A 78 -1.34 0.02 -4.80
N ALA A 79 -0.34 -0.79 -5.12
CA ALA A 79 0.42 -1.55 -4.12
C ALA A 79 1.12 -0.62 -3.13
N VAL A 80 1.75 0.45 -3.63
CA VAL A 80 2.41 1.45 -2.77
C VAL A 80 1.40 2.27 -1.97
N ARG A 81 0.23 2.62 -2.51
CA ARG A 81 -0.86 3.26 -1.73
C ARG A 81 -1.35 2.38 -0.59
N ARG A 82 -1.53 1.08 -0.84
CA ARG A 82 -1.86 0.11 0.22
C ARG A 82 -0.76 0.02 1.26
N LEU A 83 0.50 0.03 0.83
CA LEU A 83 1.65 0.07 1.73
C LEU A 83 1.66 1.32 2.61
N ILE A 84 1.39 2.51 2.04
CA ILE A 84 1.24 3.77 2.79
C ILE A 84 0.14 3.64 3.85
N ARG A 85 -1.03 3.14 3.48
CA ARG A 85 -2.14 2.96 4.45
C ARG A 85 -1.78 2.02 5.60
N ARG A 86 -1.04 0.94 5.30
CA ARG A 86 -0.74 -0.11 6.27
C ARG A 86 0.44 0.24 7.18
N ASP A 87 1.49 0.80 6.61
CA ASP A 87 2.81 0.92 7.25
C ASP A 87 3.28 2.38 7.35
N GLY A 88 2.51 3.33 6.80
CA GLY A 88 2.85 4.75 6.79
C GLY A 88 3.98 5.07 5.83
N LEU A 89 4.57 6.25 6.02
CA LEU A 89 5.74 6.68 5.27
C LEU A 89 6.99 6.07 5.89
N GLN A 90 7.81 5.48 5.04
CA GLN A 90 9.15 5.05 5.42
C GLN A 90 10.16 6.14 5.04
N GLY A 91 11.47 5.85 5.19
CA GLY A 91 12.56 6.80 5.02
C GLY A 91 12.52 7.65 3.74
N PRO A 92 13.40 8.65 3.63
CA PRO A 92 13.36 9.66 2.55
C PRO A 92 13.30 9.05 1.14
N ASP A 93 14.03 7.96 0.90
CA ASP A 93 14.12 7.29 -0.41
C ASP A 93 13.10 6.16 -0.60
N SER A 94 12.06 6.13 0.23
CA SER A 94 11.04 5.09 0.18
C SER A 94 10.09 5.26 -1.02
N PRO A 95 9.61 4.16 -1.61
CA PRO A 95 8.64 4.23 -2.71
C PRO A 95 7.36 4.99 -2.30
N GLN A 96 6.99 4.96 -1.02
CA GLN A 96 5.88 5.73 -0.46
C GLN A 96 6.04 7.25 -0.70
N ARG A 97 7.22 7.80 -0.38
CA ARG A 97 7.49 9.23 -0.55
C ARG A 97 7.63 9.61 -2.02
N ALA A 98 8.26 8.75 -2.81
CA ALA A 98 8.38 8.94 -4.24
C ALA A 98 7.01 9.07 -4.91
N LEU A 99 6.06 8.17 -4.56
CA LEU A 99 4.70 8.23 -5.07
C LEU A 99 3.99 9.53 -4.68
N LEU A 100 4.02 9.90 -3.40
CA LEU A 100 3.31 11.10 -2.93
C LEU A 100 3.87 12.39 -3.52
N LYS A 101 5.19 12.47 -3.71
CA LYS A 101 5.82 13.62 -4.38
C LYS A 101 5.33 13.73 -5.82
N TRP A 102 5.33 12.62 -6.55
CA TRP A 102 4.85 12.56 -7.93
C TRP A 102 3.36 12.92 -8.04
N GLU A 103 2.50 12.39 -7.16
CA GLU A 103 1.07 12.72 -7.13
C GLU A 103 0.85 14.21 -6.79
N GLY A 104 1.59 14.76 -5.84
CA GLY A 104 1.54 16.18 -5.48
C GLY A 104 1.97 17.10 -6.62
N GLU A 105 3.05 16.75 -7.33
CA GLU A 105 3.50 17.49 -8.51
C GLU A 105 2.46 17.46 -9.64
N ALA A 106 1.82 16.31 -9.87
CA ALA A 106 0.76 16.19 -10.87
C ALA A 106 -0.44 17.07 -10.53
N LEU A 107 -0.88 17.08 -9.27
CA LEU A 107 -1.96 17.94 -8.78
C LEU A 107 -1.60 19.42 -8.88
N TYR A 108 -0.37 19.80 -8.50
CA TYR A 108 0.09 21.17 -8.64
C TYR A 108 0.04 21.64 -10.10
N ARG A 109 0.56 20.82 -11.02
CA ARG A 109 0.53 21.12 -12.46
C ARG A 109 -0.90 21.27 -12.99
N SER A 110 -1.85 20.43 -12.56
CA SER A 110 -3.25 20.55 -12.98
C SER A 110 -3.87 21.85 -12.47
N LEU A 111 -3.64 22.22 -11.20
CA LEU A 111 -4.17 23.45 -10.60
C LEU A 111 -3.63 24.72 -11.26
N VAL A 112 -2.34 24.72 -11.62
CA VAL A 112 -1.70 25.85 -12.35
C VAL A 112 -2.25 25.94 -13.78
N THR A 113 -2.43 24.80 -14.46
CA THR A 113 -2.94 24.77 -15.84
C THR A 113 -4.42 25.17 -15.92
N GLU A 114 -5.21 24.82 -14.92
CA GLU A 114 -6.64 25.16 -14.81
C GLU A 114 -6.88 26.59 -14.27
N GLY A 115 -5.82 27.38 -14.03
CA GLY A 115 -5.93 28.78 -13.58
C GLY A 115 -6.46 28.95 -12.16
N SER A 116 -6.51 27.89 -11.35
CA SER A 116 -7.08 27.91 -10.00
C SER A 116 -6.11 28.42 -8.92
N LEU A 117 -4.81 28.47 -9.23
CA LEU A 117 -3.78 29.09 -8.40
C LEU A 117 -3.18 30.27 -9.18
N ALA A 118 -3.64 31.49 -8.87
CA ALA A 118 -2.90 32.68 -9.24
C ALA A 118 -1.55 32.64 -8.51
N LEU A 119 -0.46 32.57 -9.28
CA LEU A 119 0.90 32.63 -8.78
C LEU A 119 1.11 33.94 -8.02
N VAL A 120 1.14 33.88 -6.69
CA VAL A 120 1.91 34.87 -5.93
C VAL A 120 3.33 34.32 -5.90
N PRO A 121 4.29 34.91 -6.63
CA PRO A 121 5.68 34.51 -6.51
C PRO A 121 6.11 34.69 -5.04
N PRO A 122 6.96 33.81 -4.49
CA PRO A 122 7.56 34.07 -3.20
C PRO A 122 8.33 35.38 -3.30
N ASP A 123 7.98 36.35 -2.47
CA ASP A 123 8.77 37.57 -2.32
C ASP A 123 10.18 37.14 -1.89
N ASP A 124 11.17 37.48 -2.71
CA ASP A 124 12.57 37.51 -2.29
C ASP A 124 12.70 38.63 -1.23
N GLN A 125 12.75 38.24 0.05
CA GLN A 125 13.26 39.07 1.16
C GLN A 125 14.34 38.32 1.93
#